data_AF-A0ABD3MFF7-F1
#
_entry.id   AF-A0ABD3MFF7-F1
#
_cell.length_a   1.000
_cell.length_b   1.000
_cell.length_c   1.000
_cell.angle_alpha   90.00
_cell.angle_beta   90.00
_cell.angle_gamma   90.00
#
_symmetry.space_group_name_H-M   'P 1'
#
loop_
_entity.id
_entity.type
_entity.pdbx_description
1 polymer ?
#
loop_
_entity_poly.entity_id
_entity_poly.type
_entity_poly.pdbx_seq_one_letter_code
_entity_poly.pdbx_strand_id
1 'polypeptide(L)'
;MKRDAQGKITHVKIDDPSIKAIPKSAFSCWYNSIENNYGNQDYSRLMNVELCDGLLIIGEKAFVECKSLVKIKIPSTVQVIGELAFWGCSQLINVEMSEEGSLEIIEYRAFGECSLECIKIPPTVKVIGEYAFSECFQLMNVDLSEEGLKRIGAEAFSGCTSLERISIPSTVKVIGSEAFGGCTQLMHVELSEEGLESIEEQTFRNCASLERIRIPSTIKVIGSEAFSGCTQLMNVELSEEGLESIDERAFRNCTSLVRIRIPFTVKVIGKRAFYRCT
;
A
#
# COMPACT_ATOMS: atom_id res chain seq x y z
N MET A 1 -27.26 11.40 -12.92
CA MET A 1 -26.42 10.41 -13.63
C MET A 1 -26.47 10.67 -15.13
N LYS A 2 -25.38 10.42 -15.87
CA LYS A 2 -25.36 10.41 -17.36
C LYS A 2 -25.14 8.99 -17.88
N ARG A 3 -25.67 8.68 -19.07
CA ARG A 3 -25.58 7.36 -19.72
C ARG A 3 -24.98 7.46 -21.13
N ASP A 4 -24.33 6.39 -21.59
CA ASP A 4 -23.89 6.26 -22.99
C ASP A 4 -25.03 5.88 -23.94
N ALA A 5 -24.70 5.72 -25.23
CA ALA A 5 -25.65 5.32 -26.27
C ALA A 5 -26.25 3.91 -26.06
N GLN A 6 -25.63 3.06 -25.24
CA GLN A 6 -26.13 1.74 -24.86
C GLN A 6 -26.88 1.75 -23.52
N GLY A 7 -27.11 2.94 -22.93
CA GLY A 7 -27.82 3.11 -21.68
C GLY A 7 -27.01 2.77 -20.42
N LYS A 8 -25.70 2.53 -20.52
CA LYS A 8 -24.83 2.25 -19.36
C LYS A 8 -24.43 3.55 -18.69
N ILE A 9 -24.30 3.55 -17.35
CA ILE A 9 -23.94 4.75 -16.59
C ILE A 9 -22.47 5.08 -16.85
N THR A 10 -22.20 6.33 -17.23
CA THR A 10 -20.84 6.83 -17.44
C THR A 10 -20.46 7.92 -16.45
N HIS A 11 -21.44 8.62 -15.85
CA HIS A 11 -21.18 9.69 -14.89
C HIS A 11 -22.17 9.63 -13.72
N VAL A 12 -21.63 9.73 -12.51
CA VAL A 12 -22.39 9.89 -11.26
C VAL A 12 -22.00 11.23 -10.63
N LYS A 13 -23.00 11.99 -10.19
CA LYS A 13 -22.83 13.22 -9.41
C LYS A 13 -23.67 13.09 -8.15
N ILE A 14 -23.04 13.33 -7.01
CA ILE A 14 -23.63 13.36 -5.69
C ILE A 14 -23.41 14.77 -5.18
N ASP A 15 -24.45 15.61 -5.23
CA ASP A 15 -24.37 17.04 -4.90
C ASP A 15 -25.17 17.43 -3.66
N ASP A 16 -25.90 16.49 -3.04
CA ASP A 16 -26.59 16.72 -1.77
C ASP A 16 -25.60 16.69 -0.61
N PRO A 17 -25.32 17.84 0.06
CA PRO A 17 -24.35 17.92 1.16
C PRO A 17 -24.83 17.23 2.45
N SER A 18 -26.10 16.81 2.52
CA SER A 18 -26.64 16.01 3.62
C SER A 18 -26.17 14.55 3.56
N ILE A 19 -25.74 14.06 2.39
CA ILE A 19 -25.20 12.70 2.24
C ILE A 19 -23.84 12.63 2.95
N LYS A 20 -23.79 11.82 4.01
CA LYS A 20 -22.58 11.64 4.83
C LYS A 20 -21.76 10.42 4.48
N ALA A 21 -22.31 9.46 3.76
CA ALA A 21 -21.60 8.26 3.36
C ALA A 21 -22.05 7.77 1.98
N ILE A 22 -21.10 7.26 1.18
CA ILE A 22 -21.42 6.39 0.06
C ILE A 22 -21.75 5.02 0.66
N PRO A 23 -22.96 4.48 0.45
CA PRO A 23 -23.33 3.18 1.00
C PRO A 23 -22.44 2.05 0.48
N LYS A 24 -22.43 0.95 1.23
CA LYS A 24 -21.79 -0.30 0.80
C LYS A 24 -22.26 -0.69 -0.60
N SER A 25 -21.30 -1.02 -1.47
CA SER A 25 -21.53 -1.50 -2.83
C SER A 25 -22.37 -0.59 -3.73
N ALA A 26 -22.52 0.70 -3.41
CA ALA A 26 -23.43 1.61 -4.10
C ALA A 26 -23.25 1.68 -5.63
N PHE A 27 -22.01 1.55 -6.11
CA PHE A 27 -21.63 1.58 -7.53
C PHE A 27 -20.75 0.38 -7.91
N SER A 28 -20.84 -0.73 -7.16
CA SER A 28 -20.04 -1.93 -7.40
C SER A 28 -20.44 -2.65 -8.70
N CYS A 29 -19.45 -3.17 -9.42
CA CYS A 29 -19.67 -4.07 -10.56
C CYS A 29 -19.64 -5.56 -10.16
N TRP A 30 -19.32 -5.85 -8.90
CA TRP A 30 -19.25 -7.21 -8.40
C TRP A 30 -20.61 -7.65 -7.86
N TYR A 31 -21.07 -8.77 -8.37
CA TYR A 31 -22.38 -9.34 -8.06
C TYR A 31 -22.31 -10.13 -6.75
N ASN A 32 -23.02 -9.70 -5.72
CA ASN A 32 -23.44 -10.59 -4.64
C ASN A 32 -24.97 -10.50 -4.47
N SER A 33 -25.62 -11.60 -4.77
CA SER A 33 -27.06 -11.79 -4.98
C SER A 33 -27.96 -11.69 -3.75
N ILE A 34 -27.52 -11.06 -2.64
CA ILE A 34 -28.29 -11.14 -1.39
C ILE A 34 -28.49 -9.79 -0.65
N GLU A 35 -27.66 -8.76 -0.88
CA GLU A 35 -27.69 -7.56 0.01
C GLU A 35 -27.90 -6.19 -0.67
N ASN A 36 -27.84 -6.07 -1.99
CA ASN A 36 -27.94 -4.76 -2.65
C ASN A 36 -29.39 -4.39 -2.99
N ASN A 37 -30.00 -3.57 -2.14
CA ASN A 37 -31.25 -2.83 -2.42
C ASN A 37 -31.09 -1.71 -3.47
N TYR A 38 -29.86 -1.46 -3.95
CA TYR A 38 -29.58 -0.56 -5.07
C TYR A 38 -29.48 -1.41 -6.34
N GLY A 39 -30.52 -1.34 -7.15
CA GLY A 39 -30.78 -2.27 -8.25
C GLY A 39 -29.61 -2.58 -9.18
N ASN A 40 -29.66 -3.78 -9.74
CA ASN A 40 -28.83 -4.45 -10.74
C ASN A 40 -28.28 -3.56 -11.90
N GLN A 41 -27.44 -2.57 -11.60
CA GLN A 41 -26.84 -1.68 -12.58
C GLN A 41 -25.35 -1.95 -12.70
N ASP A 42 -24.91 -2.17 -13.94
CA ASP A 42 -23.52 -2.38 -14.31
C ASP A 42 -22.80 -1.03 -14.41
N TYR A 43 -21.83 -0.79 -13.51
CA TYR A 43 -21.01 0.42 -13.43
C TYR A 43 -19.64 0.26 -14.09
N SER A 44 -19.40 -0.81 -14.87
CA SER A 44 -18.09 -1.07 -15.50
C SER A 44 -17.66 0.03 -16.47
N ARG A 45 -18.63 0.83 -16.96
CA ARG A 45 -18.43 2.01 -17.83
C ARG A 45 -18.46 3.35 -17.10
N LEU A 46 -18.49 3.35 -15.76
CA LEU A 46 -18.44 4.58 -14.97
C LEU A 46 -17.07 5.25 -15.14
N MET A 47 -17.04 6.44 -15.73
CA MET A 47 -15.81 7.18 -16.04
C MET A 47 -15.54 8.34 -15.09
N ASN A 48 -16.60 8.92 -14.53
CA ASN A 48 -16.50 10.13 -13.72
C ASN A 48 -17.46 10.07 -12.52
N VAL A 49 -16.93 10.41 -11.35
CA VAL A 49 -17.65 10.49 -10.09
C VAL A 49 -17.37 11.85 -9.46
N GLU A 50 -18.42 12.65 -9.27
CA GLU A 50 -18.39 13.88 -8.50
C GLU A 50 -19.01 13.63 -7.12
N LEU A 51 -18.21 13.77 -6.06
CA LEU A 51 -18.60 13.58 -4.67
C LEU A 51 -18.90 14.93 -4.00
N CYS A 52 -19.83 14.96 -3.04
CA CYS A 52 -20.18 16.19 -2.31
C CYS A 52 -19.18 16.52 -1.20
N ASP A 53 -19.01 17.80 -0.89
CA ASP A 53 -18.12 18.29 0.17
C ASP A 53 -18.58 17.91 1.59
N GLY A 54 -19.79 17.39 1.77
CA GLY A 54 -20.32 16.95 3.06
C GLY A 54 -20.01 15.49 3.42
N LEU A 55 -19.34 14.76 2.53
CA LEU A 55 -19.13 13.32 2.59
C LEU A 55 -18.04 12.94 3.60
N LEU A 56 -18.37 12.05 4.55
CA LEU A 56 -17.45 11.59 5.58
C LEU A 56 -16.85 10.22 5.27
N ILE A 57 -17.59 9.35 4.58
CA ILE A 57 -17.20 7.95 4.38
C ILE A 57 -17.43 7.53 2.92
N ILE A 58 -16.43 6.88 2.33
CA ILE A 58 -16.62 6.07 1.13
C ILE A 58 -16.77 4.62 1.59
N GLY A 59 -17.97 4.06 1.50
CA GLY A 59 -18.29 2.77 2.13
C GLY A 59 -17.62 1.56 1.48
N GLU A 60 -17.72 0.43 2.18
CA GLU A 60 -17.24 -0.88 1.73
C GLU A 60 -17.67 -1.16 0.29
N LYS A 61 -16.73 -1.56 -0.57
CA LYS A 61 -16.98 -1.97 -1.95
C LYS A 61 -17.67 -0.93 -2.84
N ALA A 62 -17.67 0.36 -2.45
CA ALA A 62 -18.48 1.40 -3.09
C ALA A 62 -18.34 1.49 -4.61
N PHE A 63 -17.15 1.28 -5.16
CA PHE A 63 -16.79 1.41 -6.58
C PHE A 63 -16.00 0.20 -7.10
N VAL A 64 -16.18 -0.98 -6.50
CA VAL A 64 -15.45 -2.18 -6.94
C VAL A 64 -15.61 -2.42 -8.44
N GLU A 65 -14.50 -2.73 -9.11
CA GLU A 65 -14.45 -3.07 -10.52
C GLU A 65 -15.09 -2.02 -11.44
N CYS A 66 -15.11 -0.73 -11.05
CA CYS A 66 -15.39 0.39 -11.96
C CYS A 66 -14.26 0.54 -12.98
N LYS A 67 -14.14 -0.41 -13.91
CA LYS A 67 -13.02 -0.62 -14.85
C LYS A 67 -12.79 0.52 -15.84
N SER A 68 -13.66 1.52 -15.91
CA SER A 68 -13.51 2.71 -16.75
C SER A 68 -13.25 3.99 -15.94
N LEU A 69 -13.22 3.93 -14.61
CA LEU A 69 -12.99 5.10 -13.77
C LEU A 69 -11.51 5.47 -13.84
N VAL A 70 -11.20 6.65 -14.37
CA VAL A 70 -9.81 7.07 -14.62
C VAL A 70 -9.24 7.89 -13.49
N LYS A 71 -10.09 8.71 -12.87
CA LYS A 71 -9.70 9.61 -11.79
C LYS A 71 -10.83 9.79 -10.79
N ILE A 72 -10.48 10.07 -9.55
CA ILE A 72 -11.44 10.50 -8.54
C ILE A 72 -10.82 11.56 -7.62
N LYS A 73 -11.63 12.55 -7.27
CA LYS A 73 -11.29 13.52 -6.24
C LYS A 73 -12.02 13.15 -4.96
N ILE A 74 -11.26 12.89 -3.90
CA ILE A 74 -11.78 12.60 -2.57
C ILE A 74 -12.01 13.94 -1.85
N PRO A 75 -13.25 14.27 -1.43
CA PRO A 75 -13.53 15.49 -0.68
C PRO A 75 -12.70 15.57 0.61
N SER A 76 -12.31 16.78 1.02
CA SER A 76 -11.46 16.99 2.20
C SER A 76 -12.13 16.58 3.53
N THR A 77 -13.45 16.40 3.53
CA THR A 77 -14.23 15.95 4.69
C THR A 77 -14.25 14.44 4.87
N VAL A 78 -13.82 13.67 3.87
CA VAL A 78 -13.77 12.20 3.97
C VAL A 78 -12.75 11.80 5.03
N GLN A 79 -13.20 11.00 5.98
CA GLN A 79 -12.43 10.47 7.10
C GLN A 79 -11.96 9.03 6.86
N VAL A 80 -12.75 8.25 6.11
CA VAL A 80 -12.48 6.82 5.87
C VAL A 80 -12.76 6.46 4.41
N ILE A 81 -11.79 5.76 3.80
CA ILE A 81 -11.98 5.02 2.55
C ILE A 81 -12.10 3.55 2.92
N GLY A 82 -13.31 3.01 2.74
CA GLY A 82 -13.71 1.72 3.27
C GLY A 82 -13.10 0.52 2.55
N GLU A 83 -13.27 -0.65 3.18
CA GLU A 83 -12.83 -1.94 2.65
C GLU A 83 -13.20 -2.11 1.17
N LEU A 84 -12.23 -2.45 0.32
CA LEU A 84 -12.41 -2.70 -1.11
C LEU A 84 -13.05 -1.53 -1.89
N ALA A 85 -13.09 -0.30 -1.35
CA ALA A 85 -13.86 0.80 -1.92
C ALA A 85 -13.63 1.02 -3.42
N PHE A 86 -12.40 0.86 -3.91
CA PHE A 86 -12.00 1.00 -5.31
C PHE A 86 -11.27 -0.24 -5.85
N TRP A 87 -11.37 -1.39 -5.17
CA TRP A 87 -10.66 -2.59 -5.60
C TRP A 87 -11.01 -2.97 -7.05
N GLY A 88 -9.98 -3.29 -7.85
CA GLY A 88 -10.13 -3.69 -9.25
C GLY A 88 -10.56 -2.55 -10.19
N CYS A 89 -10.44 -1.28 -9.78
CA CYS A 89 -10.58 -0.13 -10.68
C CYS A 89 -9.36 -0.04 -11.60
N SER A 90 -9.27 -0.96 -12.56
CA SER A 90 -8.07 -1.20 -13.38
C SER A 90 -7.68 -0.08 -14.34
N GLN A 91 -8.45 1.02 -14.42
CA GLN A 91 -8.09 2.23 -15.17
C GLN A 91 -7.92 3.45 -14.27
N LEU A 92 -8.06 3.30 -12.95
CA LEU A 92 -7.91 4.41 -12.00
C LEU A 92 -6.43 4.73 -11.86
N ILE A 93 -6.04 5.86 -12.44
CA ILE A 93 -4.65 6.34 -12.51
C ILE A 93 -4.39 7.42 -11.45
N ASN A 94 -5.40 8.26 -11.16
CA ASN A 94 -5.23 9.42 -10.29
C ASN A 94 -6.31 9.46 -9.19
N VAL A 95 -5.86 9.51 -7.93
CA VAL A 95 -6.70 9.76 -6.77
C VAL A 95 -6.22 11.03 -6.10
N GLU A 96 -7.01 12.09 -6.22
CA GLU A 96 -6.72 13.38 -5.60
C GLU A 96 -7.25 13.38 -4.16
N MET A 97 -6.34 13.48 -3.19
CA MET A 97 -6.65 13.61 -1.76
C MET A 97 -6.17 14.97 -1.25
N SER A 98 -6.92 15.60 -0.34
CA SER A 98 -6.57 16.91 0.22
C SER A 98 -5.55 16.79 1.36
N GLU A 99 -4.48 17.59 1.32
CA GLU A 99 -3.46 17.66 2.38
C GLU A 99 -4.01 18.24 3.69
N GLU A 100 -4.95 19.18 3.59
CA GLU A 100 -5.67 19.78 4.72
C GLU A 100 -6.97 19.01 5.04
N GLY A 101 -7.10 17.78 4.52
CA GLY A 101 -8.28 16.95 4.67
C GLY A 101 -8.34 16.19 6.00
N SER A 102 -9.47 15.53 6.25
CA SER A 102 -9.76 14.77 7.48
C SER A 102 -9.53 13.26 7.34
N LEU A 103 -8.89 12.80 6.26
CA LEU A 103 -8.74 11.37 5.97
C LEU A 103 -7.79 10.71 6.98
N GLU A 104 -8.30 9.78 7.78
CA GLU A 104 -7.52 9.09 8.81
C GLU A 104 -7.15 7.65 8.42
N ILE A 105 -8.02 6.97 7.66
CA ILE A 105 -7.90 5.53 7.42
C ILE A 105 -8.19 5.19 5.96
N ILE A 106 -7.27 4.44 5.37
CA ILE A 106 -7.46 3.71 4.12
C ILE A 106 -7.54 2.23 4.49
N GLU A 107 -8.71 1.61 4.34
CA GLU A 107 -8.98 0.25 4.84
C GLU A 107 -8.46 -0.87 3.92
N TYR A 108 -8.77 -2.11 4.31
CA TYR A 108 -8.37 -3.33 3.61
C TYR A 108 -8.65 -3.26 2.11
N ARG A 109 -7.60 -3.44 1.31
CA ARG A 109 -7.65 -3.53 -0.16
C ARG A 109 -8.40 -2.38 -0.84
N ALA A 110 -8.47 -1.20 -0.22
CA ALA A 110 -9.24 -0.07 -0.73
C ALA A 110 -8.92 0.31 -2.18
N PHE A 111 -7.65 0.24 -2.59
CA PHE A 111 -7.15 0.53 -3.93
C PHE A 111 -6.38 -0.64 -4.56
N GLY A 112 -6.58 -1.87 -4.07
CA GLY A 112 -5.90 -3.03 -4.65
C GLY A 112 -6.26 -3.20 -6.13
N GLU A 113 -5.29 -3.63 -6.95
CA GLU A 113 -5.45 -3.83 -8.41
C GLU A 113 -5.88 -2.56 -9.18
N CYS A 114 -5.58 -1.38 -8.67
CA CYS A 114 -5.73 -0.11 -9.40
C CYS A 114 -4.50 0.17 -10.28
N SER A 115 -4.65 1.03 -11.29
CA SER A 115 -3.57 1.44 -12.19
C SER A 115 -2.91 2.76 -11.77
N LEU A 116 -2.82 3.01 -10.47
CA LEU A 116 -2.24 4.25 -9.93
C LEU A 116 -0.79 4.39 -10.39
N GLU A 117 -0.41 5.58 -10.86
CA GLU A 117 0.98 5.89 -11.21
C GLU A 117 1.72 6.55 -10.03
N CYS A 118 1.01 7.40 -9.30
CA CYS A 118 1.49 8.03 -8.08
C CYS A 118 0.36 8.14 -7.04
N ILE A 119 0.73 8.20 -5.77
CA ILE A 119 -0.19 8.52 -4.69
C ILE A 119 0.50 9.38 -3.66
N LYS A 120 -0.15 10.47 -3.25
CA LYS A 120 0.25 11.28 -2.10
C LYS A 120 -0.68 10.99 -0.94
N ILE A 121 -0.11 10.50 0.16
CA ILE A 121 -0.86 10.19 1.37
C ILE A 121 -0.89 11.45 2.26
N PRO A 122 -2.08 12.00 2.59
CA PRO A 122 -2.18 13.18 3.45
C PRO A 122 -1.60 12.96 4.87
N PRO A 123 -1.12 14.02 5.55
CA PRO A 123 -0.59 13.97 6.93
C PRO A 123 -1.61 13.44 7.96
N THR A 124 -2.89 13.56 7.65
CA THR A 124 -3.97 13.10 8.52
C THR A 124 -4.12 11.59 8.55
N VAL A 125 -3.63 10.88 7.51
CA VAL A 125 -3.72 9.42 7.45
C VAL A 125 -2.87 8.79 8.54
N LYS A 126 -3.50 7.98 9.38
CA LYS A 126 -2.86 7.23 10.48
C LYS A 126 -2.61 5.78 10.12
N VAL A 127 -3.44 5.21 9.24
CA VAL A 127 -3.39 3.79 8.88
C VAL A 127 -3.58 3.60 7.39
N ILE A 128 -2.64 2.88 6.79
CA ILE A 128 -2.83 2.20 5.51
C ILE A 128 -3.09 0.73 5.82
N GLY A 129 -4.26 0.24 5.39
CA GLY A 129 -4.75 -1.11 5.67
C GLY A 129 -3.99 -2.20 4.93
N GLU A 130 -4.29 -3.45 5.30
CA GLU A 130 -3.75 -4.63 4.62
C GLU A 130 -4.18 -4.63 3.15
N TYR A 131 -3.28 -4.99 2.24
CA TYR A 131 -3.51 -4.98 0.78
C TYR A 131 -3.96 -3.64 0.18
N ALA A 132 -3.93 -2.53 0.92
CA ALA A 132 -4.59 -1.27 0.53
C ALA A 132 -4.24 -0.80 -0.89
N PHE A 133 -3.00 -0.99 -1.33
CA PHE A 133 -2.49 -0.68 -2.67
C PHE A 133 -1.84 -1.91 -3.34
N SER A 134 -2.17 -3.14 -2.90
CA SER A 134 -1.59 -4.36 -3.47
C SER A 134 -1.85 -4.45 -4.96
N GLU A 135 -0.89 -4.95 -5.74
CA GLU A 135 -1.01 -5.15 -7.18
C GLU A 135 -1.32 -3.85 -7.96
N CYS A 136 -1.00 -2.68 -7.41
CA CYS A 136 -0.91 -1.46 -8.20
C CYS A 136 0.37 -1.51 -9.07
N PHE A 137 0.35 -2.30 -10.15
CA PHE A 137 1.55 -2.62 -10.93
C PHE A 137 2.24 -1.41 -11.56
N GLN A 138 1.51 -0.31 -11.78
CA GLN A 138 2.03 0.94 -12.37
C GLN A 138 2.48 1.97 -11.32
N LEU A 139 2.32 1.67 -10.02
CA LEU A 139 2.61 2.62 -8.94
C LEU A 139 4.10 2.83 -8.81
N MET A 140 4.59 3.97 -9.27
CA MET A 140 6.01 4.33 -9.31
C MET A 140 6.42 5.16 -8.09
N ASN A 141 5.52 6.02 -7.61
CA ASN A 141 5.81 6.97 -6.54
C ASN A 141 4.73 6.95 -5.46
N VAL A 142 5.15 6.72 -4.22
CA VAL A 142 4.30 6.84 -3.03
C VAL A 142 4.93 7.91 -2.14
N ASP A 143 4.22 9.02 -1.96
CA ASP A 143 4.63 10.07 -1.04
C ASP A 143 4.01 9.82 0.33
N LEU A 144 4.86 9.36 1.26
CA LEU A 144 4.59 9.19 2.69
C LEU A 144 5.35 10.22 3.54
N SER A 145 5.88 11.30 2.96
CA SER A 145 6.83 12.19 3.64
C SER A 145 6.25 12.98 4.82
N GLU A 146 4.93 12.99 4.96
CA GLU A 146 4.22 13.74 5.97
C GLU A 146 4.08 12.98 7.31
N GLU A 147 4.20 13.72 8.41
CA GLU A 147 4.21 13.12 9.74
C GLU A 147 2.79 12.87 10.27
N GLY A 148 2.46 11.60 10.47
CA GLY A 148 1.13 11.21 10.95
C GLY A 148 0.86 9.73 10.84
N LEU A 149 1.39 9.10 9.79
CA LEU A 149 1.21 7.67 9.51
C LEU A 149 1.82 6.82 10.63
N LYS A 150 1.02 5.91 11.20
CA LYS A 150 1.45 5.03 12.30
C LYS A 150 1.68 3.60 11.85
N ARG A 151 0.95 3.14 10.84
CA ARG A 151 0.96 1.76 10.39
C ARG A 151 0.80 1.64 8.89
N ILE A 152 1.64 0.80 8.30
CA ILE A 152 1.48 0.24 6.96
C ILE A 152 1.11 -1.25 7.14
N GLY A 153 -0.07 -1.64 6.65
CA GLY A 153 -0.60 -2.99 6.80
C GLY A 153 0.21 -4.06 6.06
N ALA A 154 -0.09 -5.33 6.37
CA ALA A 154 0.47 -6.47 5.64
C ALA A 154 0.10 -6.40 4.15
N GLU A 155 1.05 -6.71 3.28
CA GLU A 155 0.88 -6.69 1.83
C GLU A 155 0.39 -5.35 1.24
N ALA A 156 0.46 -4.23 2.00
CA ALA A 156 -0.14 -2.95 1.61
C ALA A 156 0.32 -2.44 0.23
N PHE A 157 1.57 -2.69 -0.15
CA PHE A 157 2.14 -2.37 -1.46
C PHE A 157 2.71 -3.62 -2.16
N SER A 158 2.26 -4.81 -1.76
CA SER A 158 2.71 -6.08 -2.36
C SER A 158 2.41 -6.09 -3.85
N GLY A 159 3.35 -6.50 -4.68
CA GLY A 159 3.20 -6.55 -6.13
C GLY A 159 3.20 -5.18 -6.83
N CYS A 160 3.53 -4.06 -6.16
CA CYS A 160 3.80 -2.79 -6.82
C CYS A 160 5.13 -2.85 -7.60
N THR A 161 5.13 -3.55 -8.74
CA THR A 161 6.34 -3.89 -9.51
C THR A 161 7.05 -2.68 -10.12
N SER A 162 6.39 -1.52 -10.22
CA SER A 162 6.97 -0.27 -10.72
C SER A 162 7.49 0.67 -9.63
N LEU A 163 7.28 0.35 -8.35
CA LEU A 163 7.72 1.19 -7.24
C LEU A 163 9.24 1.21 -7.18
N GLU A 164 9.86 2.38 -7.36
CA GLU A 164 11.32 2.52 -7.41
C GLU A 164 11.94 2.90 -6.07
N ARG A 165 11.22 3.68 -5.27
CA ARG A 165 11.70 4.23 -4.00
C ARG A 165 10.57 4.36 -2.99
N ILE A 166 10.94 4.19 -1.73
CA ILE A 166 10.05 4.49 -0.61
C ILE A 166 10.86 5.08 0.55
N SER A 167 10.32 6.14 1.15
CA SER A 167 10.81 6.70 2.40
C SER A 167 9.74 6.53 3.46
N ILE A 168 10.08 5.85 4.55
CA ILE A 168 9.16 5.57 5.66
C ILE A 168 9.31 6.68 6.71
N PRO A 169 8.24 7.42 7.05
CA PRO A 169 8.34 8.53 8.00
C PRO A 169 8.54 8.04 9.44
N SER A 170 9.09 8.90 10.29
CA SER A 170 9.46 8.58 11.69
C SER A 170 8.30 8.21 12.60
N THR A 171 7.10 8.61 12.18
CA THR A 171 5.87 8.30 12.87
C THR A 171 5.40 6.85 12.70
N VAL A 172 5.89 6.11 11.68
CA VAL A 172 5.51 4.71 11.45
C VAL A 172 6.13 3.83 12.53
N LYS A 173 5.29 3.03 13.18
CA LYS A 173 5.69 2.07 14.21
C LYS A 173 5.60 0.63 13.74
N VAL A 174 4.82 0.37 12.70
CA VAL A 174 4.58 -0.98 12.17
C VAL A 174 4.56 -0.95 10.64
N ILE A 175 5.36 -1.83 10.04
CA ILE A 175 5.27 -2.23 8.63
C ILE A 175 4.92 -3.71 8.63
N GLY A 176 3.75 -4.07 8.10
CA GLY A 176 3.27 -5.44 8.13
C GLY A 176 4.09 -6.41 7.27
N SER A 177 3.83 -7.70 7.46
CA SER A 177 4.44 -8.77 6.67
C SER A 177 4.17 -8.57 5.18
N GLU A 178 5.19 -8.83 4.36
CA GLU A 178 5.14 -8.71 2.90
C GLU A 178 4.65 -7.34 2.37
N ALA A 179 4.71 -6.27 3.18
CA ALA A 179 4.19 -4.94 2.81
C ALA A 179 4.74 -4.39 1.49
N PHE A 180 6.00 -4.71 1.15
CA PHE A 180 6.65 -4.37 -0.11
C PHE A 180 7.12 -5.62 -0.88
N GLY A 181 6.51 -6.78 -0.59
CA GLY A 181 6.82 -8.03 -1.27
C GLY A 181 6.57 -7.93 -2.77
N GLY A 182 7.50 -8.43 -3.59
CA GLY A 182 7.36 -8.39 -5.05
C GLY A 182 7.47 -7.00 -5.68
N CYS A 183 7.88 -5.96 -4.94
CA CYS A 183 8.24 -4.66 -5.53
C CYS A 183 9.57 -4.80 -6.30
N THR A 184 9.52 -5.41 -7.49
CA THR A 184 10.71 -5.85 -8.23
C THR A 184 11.64 -4.72 -8.67
N GLN A 185 11.12 -3.51 -8.88
CA GLN A 185 11.92 -2.32 -9.24
C GLN A 185 12.32 -1.45 -8.04
N LEU A 186 12.01 -1.86 -6.79
CA LEU A 186 12.34 -1.08 -5.60
C LEU A 186 13.84 -1.08 -5.38
N MET A 187 14.49 0.04 -5.72
CA MET A 187 15.94 0.23 -5.65
C MET A 187 16.39 0.89 -4.34
N HIS A 188 15.55 1.78 -3.80
CA HIS A 188 15.88 2.59 -2.62
C HIS A 188 14.81 2.51 -1.55
N VAL A 189 15.20 2.06 -0.37
CA VAL A 189 14.36 2.06 0.83
C VAL A 189 15.05 2.89 1.90
N GLU A 190 14.37 3.93 2.36
CA GLU A 190 14.78 4.72 3.51
C GLU A 190 13.89 4.37 4.69
N LEU A 191 14.47 3.70 5.69
CA LEU A 191 13.82 3.41 6.96
C LEU A 191 14.11 4.55 7.94
N SER A 192 13.12 4.98 8.71
CA SER A 192 13.36 5.96 9.76
C SER A 192 14.27 5.39 10.85
N GLU A 193 15.12 6.26 11.40
CA GLU A 193 15.98 5.94 12.55
C GLU A 193 15.21 5.82 13.88
N GLU A 194 13.89 6.04 13.87
CA GLU A 194 13.03 5.98 15.05
C GLU A 194 11.78 5.13 14.81
N GLY A 195 11.27 4.52 15.89
CA GLY A 195 9.92 3.97 15.93
C GLY A 195 9.71 2.55 15.42
N LEU A 196 10.46 2.10 14.42
CA LEU A 196 10.38 0.72 13.93
C LEU A 196 11.19 -0.22 14.82
N GLU A 197 10.55 -1.28 15.33
CA GLU A 197 11.21 -2.29 16.17
C GLU A 197 11.60 -3.57 15.42
N SER A 198 11.00 -3.81 14.25
CA SER A 198 11.19 -5.04 13.46
C SER A 198 11.08 -4.75 11.97
N ILE A 199 11.75 -5.59 11.18
CA ILE A 199 11.41 -5.82 9.78
C ILE A 199 10.68 -7.16 9.77
N GLU A 200 9.39 -7.13 9.47
CA GLU A 200 8.52 -8.30 9.56
C GLU A 200 8.84 -9.37 8.49
N GLU A 201 8.14 -10.50 8.60
CA GLU A 201 8.24 -11.59 7.63
C GLU A 201 8.00 -11.08 6.20
N GLN A 202 8.92 -11.42 5.29
CA GLN A 202 8.80 -11.16 3.85
C GLN A 202 8.66 -9.68 3.43
N THR A 203 8.87 -8.70 4.33
CA THR A 203 8.60 -7.27 4.07
C THR A 203 9.16 -6.76 2.73
N PHE A 204 10.38 -7.15 2.35
CA PHE A 204 11.04 -6.80 1.08
C PHE A 204 11.35 -8.04 0.22
N ARG A 205 10.58 -9.12 0.37
CA ARG A 205 10.78 -10.35 -0.39
C ARG A 205 10.69 -10.07 -1.89
N ASN A 206 11.63 -10.60 -2.67
CA ASN A 206 11.72 -10.41 -4.13
C ASN A 206 11.79 -8.94 -4.59
N CYS A 207 12.27 -8.00 -3.75
CA CYS A 207 12.72 -6.69 -4.20
C CYS A 207 14.04 -6.81 -4.97
N ALA A 208 13.95 -7.38 -6.18
CA ALA A 208 15.10 -7.84 -6.96
C ALA A 208 16.10 -6.73 -7.32
N SER A 209 15.64 -5.48 -7.39
CA SER A 209 16.45 -4.29 -7.66
C SER A 209 16.98 -3.55 -6.44
N LEU A 210 16.67 -3.99 -5.22
CA LEU A 210 17.17 -3.32 -4.00
C LEU A 210 18.68 -3.50 -3.90
N GLU A 211 19.45 -2.41 -4.03
CA GLU A 211 20.92 -2.47 -4.06
C GLU A 211 21.55 -2.35 -2.67
N ARG A 212 20.97 -1.48 -1.84
CA ARG A 212 21.48 -1.17 -0.51
C ARG A 212 20.35 -0.95 0.47
N ILE A 213 20.60 -1.31 1.72
CA ILE A 213 19.72 -0.94 2.81
C ILE A 213 20.50 -0.64 4.08
N ARG A 214 20.07 0.37 4.81
CA ARG A 214 20.52 0.68 6.16
C ARG A 214 19.45 0.26 7.14
N ILE A 215 19.83 -0.57 8.10
CA ILE A 215 18.94 -1.08 9.15
C ILE A 215 19.16 -0.22 10.41
N PRO A 216 18.15 0.56 10.84
CA PRO A 216 18.23 1.41 12.02
C PRO A 216 18.56 0.67 13.31
N SER A 217 19.12 1.40 14.29
CA SER A 217 19.42 0.88 15.63
C SER A 217 18.20 0.45 16.43
N THR A 218 17.01 0.91 16.06
CA THR A 218 15.75 0.54 16.72
C THR A 218 15.26 -0.85 16.33
N ILE A 219 15.74 -1.40 15.21
CA ILE A 219 15.33 -2.72 14.71
C ILE A 219 16.01 -3.82 15.53
N LYS A 220 15.20 -4.63 16.22
CA LYS A 220 15.64 -5.78 17.02
C LYS A 220 15.64 -7.08 16.23
N VAL A 221 14.79 -7.21 15.21
CA VAL A 221 14.56 -8.44 14.47
C VAL A 221 14.50 -8.16 12.97
N ILE A 222 15.25 -8.94 12.19
CA ILE A 222 15.03 -9.11 10.76
C ILE A 222 14.31 -10.44 10.55
N GLY A 223 13.03 -10.35 10.18
CA GLY A 223 12.10 -11.47 10.09
C GLY A 223 12.40 -12.47 8.98
N SER A 224 11.65 -13.58 9.02
CA SER A 224 11.84 -14.68 8.07
C SER A 224 11.62 -14.21 6.63
N GLU A 225 12.53 -14.60 5.73
CA GLU A 225 12.48 -14.23 4.31
C GLU A 225 12.39 -12.70 4.01
N ALA A 226 12.68 -11.83 4.98
CA ALA A 226 12.49 -10.37 4.87
C ALA A 226 13.15 -9.75 3.63
N PHE A 227 14.31 -10.22 3.23
CA PHE A 227 15.06 -9.82 2.02
C PHE A 227 15.29 -11.00 1.07
N SER A 228 14.52 -12.09 1.20
CA SER A 228 14.69 -13.26 0.35
C SER A 228 14.43 -12.89 -1.12
N GLY A 229 15.39 -13.17 -2.00
CA GLY A 229 15.28 -12.86 -3.43
C GLY A 229 15.65 -11.41 -3.81
N CYS A 230 16.21 -10.62 -2.89
CA CYS A 230 16.82 -9.34 -3.23
C CYS A 230 18.16 -9.57 -3.95
N THR A 231 18.09 -9.95 -5.23
CA THR A 231 19.24 -10.45 -6.00
C THR A 231 20.33 -9.39 -6.23
N GLN A 232 19.97 -8.11 -6.28
CA GLN A 232 20.92 -7.00 -6.44
C GLN A 232 21.42 -6.41 -5.10
N LEU A 233 20.97 -6.93 -3.95
CA LEU A 233 21.34 -6.41 -2.64
C LEU A 233 22.82 -6.68 -2.36
N MET A 234 23.65 -5.66 -2.53
CA MET A 234 25.10 -5.74 -2.38
C MET A 234 25.61 -5.19 -1.05
N ASN A 235 24.87 -4.24 -0.45
CA ASN A 235 25.27 -3.60 0.80
C ASN A 235 24.13 -3.60 1.82
N VAL A 236 24.38 -4.25 2.95
CA VAL A 236 23.50 -4.22 4.12
C VAL A 236 24.28 -3.59 5.28
N GLU A 237 23.89 -2.38 5.64
CA GLU A 237 24.44 -1.66 6.79
C GLU A 237 23.58 -1.99 8.02
N LEU A 238 24.10 -2.84 8.90
CA LEU A 238 23.48 -3.14 10.19
C LEU A 238 24.00 -2.15 11.24
N SER A 239 23.12 -1.61 12.08
CA SER A 239 23.53 -0.89 13.29
C SER A 239 24.38 -1.78 14.21
N GLU A 240 25.37 -1.19 14.88
CA GLU A 240 26.21 -1.88 15.87
C GLU A 240 25.45 -2.17 17.18
N GLU A 241 24.26 -1.58 17.35
CA GLU A 241 23.39 -1.73 18.50
C GLU A 241 21.97 -2.13 18.08
N GLY A 242 21.22 -2.75 19.00
CA GLY A 242 19.79 -3.03 18.87
C GLY A 242 19.44 -4.38 18.26
N LEU A 243 20.09 -4.77 17.16
CA LEU A 243 19.73 -5.99 16.43
C LEU A 243 20.04 -7.26 17.22
N GLU A 244 19.02 -8.08 17.49
CA GLU A 244 19.10 -9.30 18.30
C GLU A 244 18.99 -10.58 17.48
N SER A 245 18.20 -10.60 16.40
CA SER A 245 18.05 -11.79 15.55
C SER A 245 17.94 -11.49 14.06
N ILE A 246 18.43 -12.45 13.28
CA ILE A 246 18.24 -12.54 11.83
C ILE A 246 17.60 -13.89 11.56
N ASP A 247 16.35 -13.94 11.13
CA ASP A 247 15.54 -15.15 11.14
C ASP A 247 15.73 -16.05 9.89
N GLU A 248 14.93 -17.12 9.79
CA GLU A 248 15.07 -18.13 8.74
C GLU A 248 15.00 -17.51 7.34
N ARG A 249 15.99 -17.81 6.49
CA ARG A 249 16.06 -17.35 5.10
C ARG A 249 16.01 -15.82 4.90
N ALA A 250 16.27 -15.02 5.93
CA ALA A 250 16.19 -13.56 5.88
C ALA A 250 16.85 -12.93 4.63
N PHE A 251 18.02 -13.40 4.23
CA PHE A 251 18.78 -12.96 3.04
C PHE A 251 18.96 -14.08 2.00
N ARG A 252 18.03 -15.05 1.94
CA ARG A 252 18.12 -16.16 0.98
C ARG A 252 18.15 -15.62 -0.46
N ASN A 253 19.04 -16.17 -1.29
CA ASN A 253 19.22 -15.78 -2.70
C ASN A 253 19.60 -14.28 -2.90
N CYS A 254 20.18 -13.61 -1.90
CA CYS A 254 20.83 -12.32 -2.12
C CYS A 254 22.18 -12.54 -2.82
N THR A 255 22.14 -12.76 -4.13
CA THR A 255 23.30 -13.17 -4.94
C THR A 255 24.38 -12.08 -5.02
N SER A 256 24.02 -10.80 -5.01
CA SER A 256 25.04 -9.73 -4.99
C SER A 256 25.66 -9.46 -3.61
N LEU A 257 25.21 -10.13 -2.55
CA LEU A 257 25.66 -9.87 -1.18
C LEU A 257 27.03 -10.53 -0.92
N VAL A 258 28.10 -9.76 -1.09
CA VAL A 258 29.48 -10.27 -0.92
C VAL A 258 29.94 -10.27 0.54
N ARG A 259 29.55 -9.25 1.32
CA ARG A 259 29.97 -9.10 2.71
C ARG A 259 28.88 -8.45 3.54
N ILE A 260 28.66 -9.00 4.72
CA ILE A 260 27.85 -8.40 5.77
C ILE A 260 28.63 -8.46 7.09
N ARG A 261 28.59 -7.39 7.87
CA ARG A 261 29.16 -7.37 9.23
C ARG A 261 28.01 -7.59 10.20
N ILE A 262 28.06 -8.71 10.91
CA ILE A 262 27.06 -9.04 11.92
C ILE A 262 27.49 -8.39 13.24
N PRO A 263 26.67 -7.51 13.84
CA PRO A 263 27.01 -6.86 15.10
C PRO A 263 27.01 -7.88 16.24
N PHE A 264 27.78 -7.61 17.30
CA PHE A 264 27.92 -8.51 18.45
C PHE A 264 26.60 -8.69 19.24
N THR A 265 25.63 -7.81 19.02
CA THR A 265 24.29 -7.86 19.63
C THR A 265 23.43 -8.99 19.09
N VAL A 266 23.74 -9.53 17.89
CA VAL A 266 22.97 -10.63 17.28
C VAL A 266 23.22 -11.93 18.04
N LYS A 267 22.16 -12.44 18.66
CA LYS A 267 22.14 -13.67 19.45
C LYS A 267 21.74 -14.89 18.62
N VAL A 268 20.94 -14.68 17.57
CA VAL A 268 20.35 -15.76 16.77
C VAL A 268 20.51 -15.47 15.28
N ILE A 269 21.07 -16.44 14.55
CA ILE A 269 21.06 -16.48 13.09
C ILE A 269 20.26 -17.72 12.67
N GLY A 270 19.13 -17.48 12.02
CA GLY A 270 18.16 -18.47 11.61
C GLY A 270 18.70 -19.40 10.52
N LYS A 271 18.03 -20.55 10.38
CA LYS A 271 18.37 -21.56 9.37
C LYS A 271 18.40 -20.92 7.99
N ARG A 272 19.46 -21.18 7.22
CA ARG A 272 19.57 -20.70 5.82
C ARG A 272 19.45 -19.17 5.67
N ALA A 273 19.69 -18.38 6.72
CA ALA A 273 19.60 -16.91 6.68
C ALA A 273 20.35 -16.32 5.47
N PHE A 274 21.54 -16.85 5.14
CA PHE A 274 22.36 -16.41 3.99
C PHE A 274 22.48 -17.50 2.90
N TYR A 275 21.48 -18.37 2.77
CA TYR A 275 21.54 -19.46 1.79
C TYR A 275 21.50 -18.91 0.35
N ARG A 276 22.47 -19.31 -0.48
CA ARG A 276 22.66 -18.82 -1.86
C ARG A 276 22.96 -17.31 -1.95
N CYS A 277 23.66 -16.76 -0.96
CA CYS A 277 24.46 -15.55 -1.16
C CYS A 277 25.79 -16.00 -1.81
N THR A 278 25.97 -15.74 -3.11
CA THR A 278 27.08 -16.28 -3.92
C THR A 278 27.62 -15.25 -4.88
#